data_AF-A0A1R2D1Y4-F1
#
_entry.id   AF-A0A1R2D1Y4-F1
#
_cell.length_a   1.000
_cell.length_b   1.000
_cell.length_c   1.000
_cell.angle_alpha   90.00
_cell.angle_beta   90.00
_cell.angle_gamma   90.00
#
_symmetry.space_group_name_H-M   'P 1'
#
loop_
_entity.id
_entity.type
_entity.pdbx_description
1 polymer ?
#
loop_
_entity_poly.entity_id
_entity_poly.type
_entity_poly.pdbx_seq_one_letter_code
_entity_poly.pdbx_strand_id
1 'polypeptide(L)'
;MTFIYFASVLPTNFVWNSQTISDILFTTIWPCNWAITIVYWVYLFPIFKTDLWVNLQIHLLPVLLTVLDSFFNSCIFERKNYSYPFTIIFIYILVNLTITLSSGIPLYPGLNYKNLLSYGLVLSLPAISIISLEMMKYAKRKIAENKNYRDKQKKFIESEMLEVSQLE
;
A
#
# COMPACT_ATOMS: atom_id res chain seq x y z
N MET A 1 6.31 10.50 1.25
CA MET A 1 6.25 9.05 0.94
C MET A 1 5.64 8.81 -0.44
N THR A 2 4.37 9.12 -0.68
CA THR A 2 3.67 8.81 -1.94
C THR A 2 4.23 9.57 -3.15
N PHE A 3 4.52 10.86 -2.99
CA PHE A 3 5.19 11.65 -4.04
C PHE A 3 6.58 11.07 -4.38
N ILE A 4 7.38 10.75 -3.35
CA ILE A 4 8.70 10.13 -3.52
C ILE A 4 8.56 8.78 -4.22
N TYR A 5 7.55 7.97 -3.87
CA TYR A 5 7.25 6.71 -4.55
C TYR A 5 6.99 6.94 -6.04
N PHE A 6 6.01 7.78 -6.42
CA PHE A 6 5.69 8.01 -7.83
C PHE A 6 6.85 8.67 -8.60
N ALA A 7 7.58 9.58 -7.97
CA ALA A 7 8.78 10.20 -8.52
C ALA A 7 9.94 9.21 -8.69
N SER A 8 10.01 8.15 -7.88
CA SER A 8 11.04 7.10 -7.98
C SER A 8 10.63 6.01 -8.96
N VAL A 9 9.35 5.62 -8.98
CA VAL A 9 8.85 4.53 -9.83
C VAL A 9 8.80 4.91 -11.30
N LEU A 10 8.54 6.18 -11.64
CA LEU A 10 8.62 6.67 -13.02
C LEU A 10 10.03 6.40 -13.63
N PRO A 11 11.14 6.86 -13.03
CA PRO A 11 12.47 6.46 -13.50
C PRO A 11 12.75 4.96 -13.41
N THR A 12 12.30 4.28 -12.36
CA THR A 12 12.69 2.87 -12.14
C THR A 12 12.07 1.93 -13.17
N ASN A 13 10.80 2.15 -13.53
CA ASN A 13 10.10 1.35 -14.54
C ASN A 13 10.56 1.70 -15.97
N PHE A 14 10.95 2.95 -16.24
CA PHE A 14 11.37 3.37 -17.59
C PHE A 14 12.87 3.23 -17.87
N VAL A 15 13.73 3.36 -16.86
CA VAL A 15 15.19 3.43 -17.04
C VAL A 15 15.89 2.16 -16.55
N TRP A 16 15.47 1.58 -15.42
CA TRP A 16 16.23 0.53 -14.74
C TRP A 16 15.65 -0.87 -14.86
N ASN A 17 14.39 -1.02 -15.28
CA ASN A 17 13.67 -2.29 -15.41
C ASN A 17 13.86 -3.22 -14.19
N SER A 18 14.03 -2.65 -12.99
CA SER A 18 14.34 -3.40 -11.78
C SER A 18 13.05 -3.77 -11.07
N GLN A 19 12.50 -4.93 -11.43
CA GLN A 19 11.30 -5.49 -10.81
C GLN A 19 11.43 -5.53 -9.28
N THR A 20 12.60 -5.89 -8.75
CA THR A 20 12.85 -5.97 -7.31
C THR A 20 12.70 -4.64 -6.59
N ILE A 21 13.23 -3.55 -7.15
CA ILE A 21 13.11 -2.22 -6.52
C ILE A 21 11.65 -1.76 -6.54
N SER A 22 10.95 -1.97 -7.66
CA SER A 22 9.53 -1.69 -7.79
C SER A 22 8.70 -2.47 -6.75
N ASP A 23 8.98 -3.77 -6.59
CA ASP A 23 8.34 -4.63 -5.61
C ASP A 23 8.56 -4.13 -4.18
N ILE A 24 9.80 -3.77 -3.82
CA ILE A 24 10.14 -3.25 -2.47
C ILE A 24 9.42 -1.92 -2.23
N LEU A 25 9.51 -0.98 -3.16
CA LEU A 25 8.89 0.33 -3.05
C LEU A 25 7.37 0.22 -2.94
N PHE A 26 6.75 -0.63 -3.76
CA PHE A 26 5.30 -0.81 -3.75
C PHE A 26 4.83 -1.54 -2.48
N THR A 27 5.53 -2.61 -2.08
CA THR A 27 5.27 -3.33 -0.83
C THR A 27 5.43 -2.42 0.39
N THR A 28 6.28 -1.40 0.29
CA THR A 28 6.51 -0.43 1.37
C THR A 28 5.44 0.66 1.41
N ILE A 29 5.16 1.31 0.27
CA ILE A 29 4.24 2.45 0.22
C ILE A 29 2.79 2.04 0.49
N TRP A 30 2.41 0.83 0.07
CA TRP A 30 1.06 0.31 0.21
C TRP A 30 0.54 0.33 1.66
N PRO A 31 1.16 -0.39 2.62
CA PRO A 31 0.71 -0.36 4.02
C PRO A 31 0.88 1.01 4.67
N CYS A 32 1.90 1.80 4.27
CA CYS A 32 2.11 3.14 4.82
C CYS A 32 0.92 4.07 4.49
N ASN A 33 0.45 4.06 3.24
CA ASN A 33 -0.71 4.85 2.83
C ASN A 33 -1.95 4.41 3.62
N TRP A 34 -2.25 3.11 3.68
CA TRP A 34 -3.40 2.60 4.42
C TRP A 34 -3.36 2.94 5.91
N ALA A 35 -2.19 2.79 6.55
CA ALA A 35 -2.03 3.10 7.96
C ALA A 35 -2.29 4.59 8.25
N ILE A 36 -1.71 5.49 7.46
CA ILE A 36 -1.91 6.94 7.61
C ILE A 36 -3.39 7.30 7.37
N THR A 37 -4.01 6.76 6.31
CA THR A 37 -5.41 7.03 5.97
C THR A 37 -6.36 6.55 7.06
N ILE A 38 -6.18 5.33 7.57
CA ILE A 38 -7.04 4.77 8.62
C ILE A 38 -6.88 5.57 9.92
N VAL A 39 -5.66 5.82 10.37
CA VAL A 39 -5.42 6.60 11.60
C VAL A 39 -5.99 8.00 11.47
N TYR A 40 -5.81 8.66 10.33
CA TYR A 40 -6.38 9.98 10.12
C TYR A 40 -7.91 9.97 10.21
N TRP A 41 -8.59 9.13 9.44
CA TRP A 41 -10.06 9.17 9.35
C TRP A 41 -10.75 8.65 10.60
N VAL A 42 -10.18 7.62 11.25
CA VAL A 42 -10.80 7.00 12.44
C VAL A 42 -10.50 7.81 13.70
N TYR A 43 -9.30 8.38 13.83
CA TYR A 43 -8.88 9.02 15.07
C TYR A 43 -8.74 10.54 14.97
N LEU A 44 -8.05 11.07 13.96
CA LEU A 44 -7.76 12.50 13.91
C LEU A 44 -8.92 13.34 13.41
N PHE A 45 -9.60 12.92 12.35
CA PHE A 45 -10.65 13.70 11.70
C PHE A 45 -11.79 14.08 12.67
N PRO A 46 -12.27 13.19 13.57
CA PRO A 46 -13.28 13.56 14.57
C PRO A 46 -12.83 14.65 15.55
N ILE A 47 -11.52 14.76 15.80
CA ILE A 47 -10.91 15.69 16.76
C ILE A 47 -10.60 17.03 16.08
N PHE A 48 -9.92 16.98 14.96
CA PHE A 48 -9.43 18.14 14.21
C PHE A 48 -10.37 18.36 13.01
N LYS A 49 -11.52 18.98 13.27
CA LYS A 49 -12.55 19.33 12.27
C LYS A 49 -12.03 20.38 11.28
N THR A 50 -11.20 19.92 10.35
CA THR A 50 -10.45 20.72 9.37
C THR A 50 -11.14 20.65 8.00
N ASP A 51 -10.62 21.40 7.01
CA ASP A 51 -11.19 21.44 5.66
C ASP A 51 -11.26 20.03 5.04
N LEU A 52 -12.48 19.54 4.82
CA LEU A 52 -12.74 18.20 4.33
C LEU A 52 -12.06 17.94 2.97
N TRP A 53 -12.06 18.92 2.07
CA TRP A 53 -11.54 18.75 0.71
C TRP A 53 -10.03 18.60 0.70
N VAL A 54 -9.34 19.43 1.48
CA VAL A 54 -7.88 19.37 1.61
C VAL A 54 -7.46 18.01 2.19
N ASN A 55 -8.17 17.53 3.21
CA ASN A 55 -7.84 16.27 3.86
C ASN A 55 -8.17 15.05 3.02
N LEU A 56 -9.24 15.09 2.23
CA LEU A 56 -9.51 14.07 1.21
C LEU A 56 -8.33 13.96 0.23
N GLN A 57 -7.80 15.07 -0.24
CA GLN A 57 -6.64 15.06 -1.13
C GLN A 57 -5.39 14.50 -0.44
N ILE A 58 -5.12 14.88 0.81
CA ILE A 58 -3.90 14.43 1.50
C ILE A 58 -3.97 12.94 1.88
N HIS A 59 -5.14 12.43 2.28
CA HIS A 59 -5.26 11.10 2.87
C HIS A 59 -5.92 10.07 1.95
N LEU A 60 -6.82 10.46 1.05
CA LEU A 60 -7.50 9.51 0.16
C LEU A 60 -6.79 9.39 -1.20
N LEU A 61 -6.28 10.50 -1.75
CA LEU A 61 -5.60 10.47 -3.05
C LEU A 61 -4.41 9.51 -3.08
N PRO A 62 -3.53 9.42 -2.06
CA PRO A 62 -2.44 8.45 -2.05
C PRO A 62 -2.91 6.99 -2.15
N VAL A 63 -3.98 6.64 -1.43
CA VAL A 63 -4.57 5.30 -1.46
C VAL A 63 -5.18 5.04 -2.83
N LEU A 64 -5.95 6.00 -3.38
CA LEU A 64 -6.54 5.89 -4.72
C LEU A 64 -5.45 5.64 -5.77
N LEU A 65 -4.39 6.43 -5.78
CA LEU A 65 -3.31 6.30 -6.75
C LEU A 65 -2.58 4.95 -6.62
N THR A 66 -2.32 4.49 -5.39
CA THR A 66 -1.69 3.18 -5.18
C THR A 66 -2.61 2.00 -5.51
N VAL A 67 -3.92 2.14 -5.30
CA VAL A 67 -4.93 1.16 -5.77
C VAL A 67 -4.93 1.11 -7.29
N LEU A 68 -4.97 2.24 -7.97
CA LEU A 68 -4.92 2.30 -9.43
C LEU A 68 -3.63 1.68 -9.97
N ASP A 69 -2.48 2.08 -9.44
CA ASP A 69 -1.18 1.51 -9.80
C ASP A 69 -1.13 -0.01 -9.60
N SER A 70 -1.76 -0.53 -8.53
CA SER A 70 -1.86 -1.97 -8.28
C SER A 70 -2.55 -2.75 -9.42
N PHE A 71 -3.40 -2.12 -10.23
CA PHE A 71 -4.02 -2.81 -11.37
C PHE A 71 -3.11 -2.91 -12.58
N PHE A 72 -2.17 -1.96 -12.73
CA PHE A 72 -1.31 -1.86 -13.90
C PHE A 72 0.10 -2.39 -13.66
N ASN A 73 0.58 -2.39 -12.42
CA ASN A 73 1.92 -2.86 -12.10
C ASN A 73 2.01 -4.39 -12.01
N SER A 74 3.17 -4.92 -12.39
CA SER A 74 3.55 -6.34 -12.26
C SER A 74 4.01 -6.72 -10.85
N CYS A 75 3.88 -5.80 -9.87
CA CYS A 75 4.49 -5.96 -8.56
C CYS A 75 3.97 -7.20 -7.82
N ILE A 76 4.89 -7.96 -7.23
CA ILE A 76 4.59 -9.19 -6.48
C ILE A 76 4.79 -8.95 -4.98
N PHE A 77 3.73 -9.18 -4.20
CA PHE A 77 3.77 -9.06 -2.75
C PHE A 77 4.33 -10.33 -2.11
N GLU A 78 5.66 -10.37 -1.97
CA GLU A 78 6.36 -11.44 -1.27
C GLU A 78 6.60 -11.10 0.20
N ARG A 79 6.40 -12.08 1.09
CA ARG A 79 6.61 -11.90 2.54
C ARG A 79 8.05 -11.52 2.90
N LYS A 80 9.02 -11.90 2.06
CA LYS A 80 10.43 -11.50 2.25
C LYS A 80 10.62 -9.97 2.23
N ASN A 81 9.72 -9.24 1.57
CA ASN A 81 9.75 -7.78 1.47
C ASN A 81 8.93 -7.10 2.60
N TYR A 82 8.31 -7.84 3.52
CA TYR A 82 7.47 -7.23 4.56
C TYR A 82 8.31 -6.54 5.63
N SER A 83 9.59 -6.88 5.78
CA SER A 83 10.50 -6.21 6.71
C SER A 83 10.69 -4.72 6.38
N TYR A 84 10.62 -4.32 5.11
CA TYR A 84 10.83 -2.93 4.70
C TYR A 84 9.79 -1.95 5.26
N PRO A 85 8.47 -2.14 5.06
CA PRO A 85 7.48 -1.26 5.68
C PRO A 85 7.54 -1.26 7.21
N PHE A 86 7.81 -2.40 7.86
CA PHE A 86 7.96 -2.41 9.32
C PHE A 86 9.16 -1.63 9.81
N THR A 87 10.28 -1.70 9.09
CA THR A 87 11.49 -0.92 9.43
C THR A 87 11.19 0.58 9.35
N ILE A 88 10.51 1.02 8.30
CA ILE A 88 10.11 2.43 8.14
C ILE A 88 9.15 2.86 9.26
N ILE A 89 8.14 2.06 9.54
CA ILE A 89 7.17 2.35 10.60
C ILE A 89 7.87 2.42 11.97
N PHE A 90 8.77 1.48 12.25
CA PHE A 90 9.52 1.45 13.50
C PHE A 90 10.42 2.68 13.67
N ILE A 91 11.18 3.05 12.63
CA ILE A 91 12.01 4.27 12.64
C ILE A 91 11.11 5.50 12.87
N TYR A 92 9.99 5.59 12.15
CA TYR A 92 9.05 6.69 12.30
C TYR A 92 8.51 6.81 13.74
N ILE A 93 8.11 5.68 14.34
CA ILE A 93 7.64 5.62 15.73
C ILE A 93 8.72 6.08 16.69
N LEU A 94 9.96 5.57 16.56
CA LEU A 94 11.06 5.94 17.45
C LEU A 94 11.37 7.44 17.37
N VAL A 95 11.44 8.00 16.17
CA VAL A 95 11.69 9.44 15.97
C VAL A 95 10.55 10.27 16.56
N ASN A 96 9.30 9.92 16.26
CA ASN A 96 8.13 10.63 16.77
C ASN A 96 8.05 10.58 18.30
N LEU A 97 8.26 9.41 18.90
CA LEU A 97 8.28 9.21 20.34
C LEU A 97 9.37 10.06 21.00
N THR A 98 10.59 9.99 20.48
CA THR A 98 11.74 10.71 21.04
C THR A 98 11.54 12.22 21.00
N ILE A 99 11.12 12.75 19.86
CA ILE A 99 10.88 14.20 19.68
C ILE A 99 9.72 14.67 20.57
N THR A 100 8.61 13.91 20.62
CA THR A 100 7.44 14.31 21.40
C THR A 100 7.72 14.31 22.90
N LEU A 101 8.45 13.31 23.40
CA LEU A 101 8.81 13.24 24.82
C LEU A 101 9.85 14.30 25.22
N SER A 102 10.82 14.60 24.35
CA SER A 102 11.87 15.59 24.65
C SER A 102 11.41 17.03 24.55
N SER A 103 10.57 17.36 23.55
CA SER A 103 10.08 18.73 23.34
C SER A 103 8.80 19.06 24.09
N GLY A 104 8.04 18.04 24.51
CA GLY A 104 6.69 18.19 25.03
C GLY A 104 5.64 18.59 23.98
N ILE A 105 6.05 18.78 22.72
CA ILE A 105 5.19 19.17 21.60
C ILE A 105 5.01 17.94 20.69
N PRO A 106 3.77 17.47 20.47
CA PRO A 106 3.53 16.32 19.62
C PRO A 106 3.86 16.65 18.15
N LEU A 107 4.74 15.87 17.53
CA LEU A 107 5.06 16.00 16.10
C LEU A 107 3.82 15.68 15.24
N TYR A 108 2.99 14.75 15.71
CA TYR A 108 1.72 14.41 15.10
C TYR A 108 0.57 14.70 16.08
N PRO A 109 -0.42 15.54 15.70
CA PRO A 109 -1.54 15.85 16.57
C PRO A 109 -2.21 14.59 17.10
N GLY A 110 -2.55 14.56 18.40
CA GLY A 110 -3.17 13.41 19.05
C GLY A 110 -2.20 12.31 19.53
N LEU A 111 -0.97 12.22 19.01
CA LEU A 111 0.05 11.28 19.49
C LEU A 111 0.97 11.94 20.51
N ASN A 112 0.43 12.23 21.70
CA ASN A 112 1.17 12.92 22.78
C ASN A 112 1.84 11.98 23.79
N TYR A 113 1.62 10.67 23.70
CA TYR A 113 2.18 9.64 24.60
C TYR A 113 1.86 9.85 26.09
N LYS A 114 0.78 10.58 26.40
CA LYS A 114 0.33 10.80 27.79
C LYS A 114 -0.77 9.83 28.23
N ASN A 115 -1.35 9.08 27.30
CA ASN A 115 -2.47 8.17 27.57
C ASN A 115 -2.32 6.86 26.82
N LEU A 116 -2.98 5.81 27.33
CA LEU A 116 -2.97 4.47 26.75
C LEU A 116 -3.42 4.46 25.28
N LEU A 117 -4.31 5.37 24.90
CA LEU A 117 -4.84 5.45 23.56
C LEU A 117 -3.77 5.82 22.52
N SER A 118 -2.90 6.79 22.83
CA SER A 118 -1.78 7.16 21.95
C SER A 118 -0.77 6.02 21.74
N TYR A 119 -0.51 5.22 22.78
CA TYR A 119 0.30 4.00 22.66
C TYR A 119 -0.43 2.91 21.85
N GLY A 120 -1.72 2.72 22.09
CA GLY A 120 -2.55 1.75 21.38
C GLY A 120 -2.62 2.04 19.87
N LEU A 121 -2.73 3.31 19.48
CA LEU A 121 -2.69 3.72 18.07
C LEU A 121 -1.37 3.35 17.41
N VAL A 122 -0.25 3.61 18.07
CA VAL A 122 1.08 3.25 17.54
C VAL A 122 1.25 1.72 17.42
N LEU A 123 0.79 0.96 18.43
CA LEU A 123 0.80 -0.50 18.40
C LEU A 123 -0.14 -1.09 17.34
N SER A 124 -1.14 -0.35 16.87
CA SER A 124 -2.03 -0.78 15.80
C SER A 124 -1.41 -0.67 14.40
N LEU A 125 -0.37 0.17 14.21
CA LEU A 125 0.24 0.41 12.89
C LEU A 125 0.82 -0.87 12.25
N PRO A 126 1.56 -1.74 12.97
CA PRO A 126 1.99 -3.01 12.42
C PRO A 126 0.83 -3.92 12.02
N ALA A 127 -0.24 -3.96 12.82
CA ALA A 127 -1.42 -4.79 12.53
C ALA A 127 -2.13 -4.33 11.25
N ILE A 128 -2.38 -3.03 11.10
CA ILE A 128 -2.94 -2.44 9.88
C ILE A 128 -2.05 -2.76 8.67
N SER A 129 -0.73 -2.68 8.86
CA SER A 129 0.23 -2.98 7.80
C SER A 129 0.17 -4.43 7.35
N ILE A 130 0.15 -5.40 8.28
CA ILE A 130 0.01 -6.84 7.96
C ILE A 130 -1.30 -7.09 7.21
N ILE A 131 -2.41 -6.56 7.72
CA ILE A 131 -3.74 -6.77 7.12
C ILE A 131 -3.75 -6.22 5.68
N SER A 132 -3.31 -4.98 5.48
CA SER A 132 -3.29 -4.36 4.15
C SER A 132 -2.40 -5.12 3.15
N LEU A 133 -1.25 -5.63 3.59
CA LEU A 133 -0.32 -6.41 2.76
C LEU A 133 -0.91 -7.76 2.36
N GLU A 134 -1.49 -8.50 3.31
CA GLU A 134 -2.10 -9.81 3.03
C GLU A 134 -3.37 -9.66 2.17
N MET A 135 -4.16 -8.60 2.37
CA MET A 135 -5.30 -8.28 1.50
C MET A 135 -4.87 -8.05 0.05
N MET A 136 -3.83 -7.24 -0.18
CA MET A 136 -3.34 -6.98 -1.53
C MET A 136 -2.70 -8.22 -2.15
N LYS A 137 -1.92 -8.99 -1.39
CA LYS A 137 -1.37 -10.27 -1.85
C LYS A 137 -2.49 -11.23 -2.29
N TYR A 138 -3.56 -11.34 -1.52
CA TYR A 138 -4.73 -12.13 -1.87
C TYR A 138 -5.41 -11.62 -3.15
N ALA A 139 -5.61 -10.31 -3.25
CA ALA A 139 -6.22 -9.69 -4.43
C ALA A 139 -5.40 -9.95 -5.71
N LYS A 140 -4.08 -9.73 -5.68
CA LYS A 140 -3.17 -10.00 -6.80
C LYS A 140 -3.18 -11.48 -7.20
N ARG A 141 -3.17 -12.39 -6.23
CA ARG A 141 -3.28 -13.83 -6.50
C ARG A 141 -4.58 -14.17 -7.23
N LYS A 142 -5.71 -13.62 -6.79
CA LYS A 142 -7.02 -13.84 -7.44
C LYS A 142 -7.08 -13.28 -8.85
N ILE A 143 -6.51 -12.10 -9.09
CA ILE A 143 -6.40 -11.51 -10.43
C ILE A 143 -5.59 -12.42 -11.36
N ALA A 144 -4.44 -12.94 -10.89
CA ALA A 144 -3.61 -13.85 -11.67
C ALA A 144 -4.30 -15.19 -11.97
N GLU A 145 -4.97 -15.79 -10.98
CA GLU A 145 -5.77 -17.02 -11.14
C GLU A 145 -6.85 -16.83 -12.22
N ASN A 146 -7.60 -15.72 -12.19
CA ASN A 146 -8.64 -15.43 -13.17
C ASN A 146 -8.09 -15.19 -14.58
N LYS A 147 -6.93 -14.54 -14.71
CA LYS A 147 -6.26 -14.35 -16.01
C LYS A 147 -5.87 -15.70 -16.62
N ASN A 148 -5.25 -16.58 -15.83
CA ASN A 148 -4.86 -17.91 -16.29
C ASN A 148 -6.06 -18.76 -16.74
N TYR A 149 -7.21 -18.64 -16.05
CA TYR A 149 -8.45 -19.32 -16.45
C TYR A 149 -8.95 -18.82 -17.82
N ARG A 150 -9.01 -17.50 -18.01
CA ARG A 150 -9.41 -16.89 -19.30
C ARG A 150 -8.48 -17.29 -20.44
N ASP A 151 -7.18 -17.29 -20.21
CA ASP A 151 -6.18 -17.66 -21.23
C ASP A 151 -6.30 -19.14 -21.63
N LYS A 152 -6.58 -20.03 -20.67
CA LYS A 152 -6.86 -21.45 -20.97
C LYS A 152 -8.14 -21.64 -21.78
N GLN A 153 -9.22 -20.96 -21.39
CA GLN A 153 -10.49 -21.02 -22.11
C GLN A 153 -10.35 -20.50 -23.55
N LYS A 154 -9.60 -19.41 -23.74
CA LYS A 154 -9.32 -18.86 -25.08
C LYS A 154 -8.57 -19.87 -25.96
N LYS A 155 -7.51 -20.49 -25.43
CA LYS A 155 -6.74 -21.50 -26.17
C LYS A 155 -7.58 -22.72 -26.54
N PHE A 156 -8.47 -23.15 -25.66
CA PHE A 156 -9.39 -24.26 -25.92
C PHE A 156 -10.35 -23.94 -27.08
N ILE A 157 -10.95 -22.75 -27.08
CA ILE A 157 -11.82 -22.29 -28.18
C ILE A 157 -11.03 -22.18 -29.50
N GLU A 158 -9.82 -21.63 -29.46
CA GLU A 158 -8.94 -21.53 -30.63
C GLU A 158 -8.59 -22.92 -31.19
N SER A 159 -8.36 -23.94 -30.35
CA SER A 159 -8.12 -25.31 -30.83
C SER A 159 -9.36 -25.96 -31.44
N GLU A 160 -10.54 -25.80 -30.85
CA GLU A 160 -11.79 -26.35 -31.41
C GLU A 160 -12.12 -25.73 -32.77
N MET A 161 -11.93 -24.41 -32.92
CA MET A 161 -12.15 -23.73 -34.21
C MET A 161 -11.19 -24.20 -35.30
N LEU A 162 -9.93 -24.46 -34.95
CA LEU A 162 -8.94 -25.00 -35.89
C LEU A 162 -9.32 -26.40 -36.37
N GLU A 163 -9.77 -27.28 -35.47
CA GLU A 163 -10.23 -28.62 -35.84
C GLU A 163 -11.44 -28.57 -36.78
N VAL A 164 -12.42 -27.71 -36.52
CA VAL A 164 -13.58 -27.52 -37.40
C VAL A 164 -13.16 -27.03 -38.79
N SER A 165 -12.23 -26.08 -38.87
CA SER A 165 -11.76 -25.55 -40.16
C SER A 165 -10.98 -26.57 -41.02
N GLN A 166 -10.49 -27.66 -40.43
CA GLN A 166 -9.81 -28.73 -41.17
C GLN A 166 -10.77 -29.78 -41.74
N LEU A 167 -12.04 -29.74 -41.33
CA LEU A 167 -13.08 -30.66 -41.78
C LEU A 167 -13.91 -30.12 -42.96
N GLU A 168 -13.74 -28.84 -43.31
CA GLU A 168 -14.36 -28.16 -44.46
C GLU A 168 -13.43 -28.16 -45.70
#